data_AF-K1TTC7-F1
#
_entry.id   AF-K1TTC7-F1
#
_cell.length_a   1.000
_cell.length_b   1.000
_cell.length_c   1.000
_cell.angle_alpha   90.00
_cell.angle_beta   90.00
_cell.angle_gamma   90.00
#
_symmetry.space_group_name_H-M   'P 1'
#
loop_
_entity.id
_entity.type
_entity.pdbx_description
1 polymer ?
#
loop_
_entity_poly.entity_id
_entity_poly.type
_entity_poly.pdbx_seq_one_letter_code
_entity_poly.pdbx_strand_id
1 'polypeptide(L)' 'MRAAVAKVNLNAPLQPGESRVTKRALVIGGGIAGIQTAIDIADAGYEVDIVEKEPSIG' A
#
# COMPACT_ATOMS: atom_id res chain seq x y z
N MET A 1 35.30 -9.23 -4.01
CA MET A 1 34.81 -10.24 -3.04
C MET A 1 35.15 -9.94 -1.58
N ARG A 2 36.33 -9.39 -1.23
CA ARG A 2 36.71 -9.10 0.18
C ARG A 2 35.71 -8.22 0.97
N ALA A 3 35.18 -7.17 0.35
CA ALA A 3 34.24 -6.26 1.03
C ALA A 3 32.89 -6.91 1.38
N ALA A 4 32.38 -7.81 0.54
CA ALA A 4 31.14 -8.55 0.82
C ALA A 4 31.32 -9.51 2.00
N VAL A 5 32.47 -10.20 2.08
CA VAL A 5 32.82 -11.10 3.20
C VAL A 5 32.96 -10.31 4.51
N ALA A 6 33.63 -9.15 4.47
CA ALA A 6 33.78 -8.29 5.65
C ALA A 6 32.43 -7.79 6.19
N LYS A 7 31.45 -7.50 5.31
CA LYS A 7 30.10 -7.10 5.70
C LYS A 7 29.33 -8.24 6.39
N VAL A 8 29.41 -9.46 5.85
CA VAL A 8 28.71 -10.62 6.41
C VAL A 8 29.23 -10.97 7.81
N ASN A 9 30.53 -10.82 8.05
CA ASN A 9 31.14 -11.07 9.37
C ASN A 9 30.62 -10.15 10.49
N LEU A 10 30.04 -8.99 10.13
CA LEU A 10 29.48 -8.03 11.08
C LEU A 10 27.95 -8.07 11.14
N ASN A 11 27.30 -8.99 10.42
CA ASN A 11 25.84 -9.09 10.45
C ASN A 11 25.36 -9.74 11.75
N ALA A 12 24.32 -9.16 12.33
CA ALA A 12 23.50 -9.80 13.37
C ALA A 12 22.20 -10.34 12.75
N PRO A 13 21.55 -11.35 13.37
CA PRO A 13 20.24 -11.81 12.93
C PRO A 13 19.23 -10.66 12.94
N LEU A 14 18.59 -10.40 11.80
CA LEU A 14 17.45 -9.48 11.75
C LEU A 14 16.21 -10.22 12.24
N GLN A 15 15.46 -9.58 13.14
CA GLN A 15 14.12 -10.03 13.47
C GLN A 15 13.16 -9.48 12.41
N PRO A 16 12.30 -10.32 11.80
CA PRO A 16 11.24 -9.83 10.94
C PRO A 16 10.38 -8.82 11.73
N GLY A 17 10.23 -7.62 11.19
CA GLY A 17 9.33 -6.63 11.77
C GLY A 17 7.89 -6.98 11.41
N GLU A 18 7.01 -7.00 12.40
CA GLU A 18 5.57 -6.98 12.15
C GLU A 18 5.08 -5.54 12.13
N SER A 19 4.25 -5.20 11.15
CA SER A 19 3.56 -3.91 11.11
C SER A 19 2.07 -4.15 10.99
N ARG A 20 1.29 -3.37 11.76
CA ARG A 20 -0.16 -3.42 11.69
C ARG A 20 -0.61 -2.78 10.38
N VAL A 21 -1.45 -3.49 9.64
CA VAL A 21 -2.09 -2.97 8.44
C VAL A 21 -3.47 -2.46 8.79
N THR A 22 -3.71 -1.17 8.58
CA THR A 22 -5.05 -0.59 8.66
C THR A 22 -5.91 -1.17 7.54
N LYS A 23 -7.07 -1.72 7.88
CA LYS A 23 -8.01 -2.36 6.94
C LYS A 23 -8.90 -1.34 6.23
N ARG A 24 -8.26 -0.37 5.57
CA ARG A 24 -8.89 0.73 4.83
C ARG A 24 -8.04 1.10 3.62
N ALA A 25 -8.66 1.53 2.54
CA ALA A 25 -7.98 1.95 1.32
C ALA A 25 -8.19 3.44 1.01
N LEU A 26 -7.29 3.97 0.19
CA LEU A 26 -7.40 5.29 -0.43
C LEU A 26 -7.20 5.11 -1.93
N VAL A 27 -8.19 5.51 -2.72
CA VAL A 27 -8.11 5.54 -4.18
C VAL A 27 -7.82 6.96 -4.63
N ILE A 28 -6.83 7.12 -5.50
CA ILE A 28 -6.47 8.43 -6.08
C ILE A 28 -6.88 8.42 -7.55
N GLY A 29 -7.80 9.30 -7.92
CA GLY A 29 -8.43 9.38 -9.23
C GLY A 29 -9.86 8.83 -9.22
N GLY A 30 -10.82 9.65 -9.63
CA GLY A 30 -12.26 9.37 -9.70
C GLY A 30 -12.77 9.05 -11.11
N GLY A 31 -11.92 8.60 -12.02
CA GLY A 31 -12.35 8.05 -13.31
C GLY A 31 -12.92 6.64 -13.18
N ILE A 32 -13.33 6.02 -14.29
CA ILE A 32 -13.99 4.69 -14.31
C ILE A 32 -13.22 3.60 -13.52
N ALA A 33 -11.90 3.56 -13.65
CA ALA A 33 -11.08 2.57 -12.96
C ALA A 33 -11.03 2.81 -11.44
N GLY A 34 -10.96 4.07 -11.00
CA GLY A 34 -10.92 4.42 -9.58
C GLY A 34 -12.25 4.16 -8.90
N ILE A 35 -13.36 4.51 -9.57
CA ILE A 35 -14.71 4.23 -9.09
C ILE A 35 -14.92 2.72 -8.93
N GLN A 36 -14.60 1.92 -9.95
CA GLN A 36 -14.75 0.47 -9.86
C GLN A 36 -13.88 -0.13 -8.73
N THR A 37 -12.64 0.33 -8.60
CA THR A 37 -11.75 -0.11 -7.53
C THR A 37 -12.34 0.19 -6.15
N ALA A 38 -12.93 1.38 -5.95
CA ALA A 38 -13.55 1.73 -4.68
C ALA A 38 -14.79 0.87 -4.39
N ILE A 39 -15.62 0.58 -5.39
CA ILE A 39 -16.78 -0.31 -5.25
C ILE A 39 -16.32 -1.70 -4.83
N ASP A 40 -15.32 -2.28 -5.52
CA ASP A 40 -14.82 -3.62 -5.20
C ASP A 40 -14.28 -3.71 -3.76
N ILE A 41 -13.61 -2.66 -3.28
CA ILE A 41 -13.08 -2.58 -1.91
C ILE A 41 -14.21 -2.45 -0.88
N ALA A 42 -15.21 -1.61 -1.17
CA ALA A 42 -16.38 -1.44 -0.32
C ALA A 42 -17.22 -2.74 -0.23
N ASP A 43 -17.42 -3.42 -1.36
CA ASP A 43 -18.14 -4.70 -1.44
C ASP A 43 -17.40 -5.82 -0.69
N ALA A 44 -16.07 -5.76 -0.65
CA ALA A 44 -15.25 -6.62 0.18
C ALA A 44 -15.32 -6.30 1.69
N GLY A 45 -16.09 -5.27 2.09
CA GLY A 45 -16.34 -4.88 3.47
C GLY A 45 -15.26 -3.99 4.08
N TYR A 46 -14.43 -3.35 3.26
CA TYR A 46 -13.40 -2.43 3.72
C TYR A 46 -13.82 -0.98 3.50
N GLU A 47 -13.42 -0.11 4.43
CA GLU A 47 -13.57 1.33 4.22
C GLU A 47 -12.66 1.79 3.08
N VAL A 48 -13.15 2.75 2.29
CA VAL A 48 -12.40 3.34 1.20
C VAL A 48 -12.76 4.81 1.03
N ASP A 49 -11.74 5.65 0.85
CA ASP A 49 -11.91 7.04 0.41
C ASP A 49 -11.44 7.17 -1.05
N ILE A 50 -12.07 8.07 -1.81
CA ILE A 50 -11.61 8.47 -3.15
C ILE A 50 -11.19 9.94 -3.10
N VAL A 51 -10.03 10.25 -3.69
CA VAL A 51 -9.57 11.62 -3.91
C VAL A 51 -9.45 11.87 -5.40
N GLU A 52 -10.24 12.80 -5.92
CA GLU A 52 -10.18 13.31 -7.30
C GLU A 52 -9.68 14.75 -7.27
N LYS A 53 -8.87 15.10 -8.28
CA LYS A 53 -8.33 16.43 -8.45
C LYS A 53 -9.39 17.41 -8.94
N GLU A 54 -10.20 16.98 -9.90
CA GLU A 54 -11.24 17.81 -10.50
C GLU A 54 -12.50 17.86 -9.62
N PRO A 55 -13.36 18.89 -9.75
CA PRO A 55 -14.59 18.99 -8.97
C PRO A 55 -15.63 17.89 -9.26
N SER A 56 -15.45 17.15 -10.36
CA SER A 56 -16.33 16.07 -10.80
C SER A 56 -15.57 14.76 -10.92
N ILE A 57 -16.26 13.66 -10.62
CA ILE A 57 -15.83 12.30 -10.95
C ILE A 57 -16.38 11.88 -12.32
N GLY A 58 -15.75 10.90 -12.96
CA GLY A 58 -16.09 10.41 -14.30
C GLY A 58 -15.03 10.74 -15.34
#